data_AF-A0A6N7ZQH6-F1
#
_entry.id   AF-A0A6N7ZQH6-F1
#
_cell.length_a   1.000
_cell.length_b   1.000
_cell.length_c   1.000
_cell.angle_alpha   90.00
_cell.angle_beta   90.00
_cell.angle_gamma   90.00
#
_symmetry.space_group_name_H-M   'P 1'
#
loop_
_entity.id
_entity.type
_entity.pdbx_description
1 polymer ?
#
loop_
_entity_poly.entity_id
_entity_poly.type
_entity_poly.pdbx_seq_one_letter_code
_entity_poly.pdbx_strand_id
1 'polypeptide(L)'
;MSDDTDPMTELAAAVRALVERNGGVLEIEGDSQTLHLGKNSSSDRNGVYLKTGGSERWFFGTIGDDHLVLQRSANGSTHTDVMTIERSGDCRFVTDVHVPELSATRVIADDLVVGDNLIGGAVLTIADDAVGAVVPPRPGGLLVITFDGHSQYPSHNAIGGLISYDVGASPRVELHTSVEASAIVTHDGTLSGTTGDDGVITIAAADGYVEIENRRGSAGKFQCTFL
;
A
#
# COMPACT_ATOMS: atom_id res chain seq x y z
N MET A 1 65.20 -24.88 -14.17
CA MET A 1 64.01 -25.68 -13.79
C MET A 1 62.90 -25.20 -14.69
N SER A 2 62.52 -25.98 -15.69
CA SER A 2 61.33 -25.68 -16.50
C SER A 2 60.12 -25.95 -15.62
N ASP A 3 59.24 -24.96 -15.50
CA ASP A 3 57.95 -25.09 -14.84
C ASP A 3 57.08 -25.96 -15.73
N ASP A 4 57.16 -27.28 -15.52
CA ASP A 4 56.45 -28.30 -16.29
C ASP A 4 55.03 -28.42 -15.70
N THR A 5 54.29 -27.32 -15.77
CA THR A 5 52.91 -27.27 -15.33
C THR A 5 52.11 -28.19 -16.24
N ASP A 6 51.52 -29.23 -15.66
CA ASP A 6 50.72 -30.21 -16.39
C ASP A 6 49.66 -29.49 -17.24
N PRO A 7 49.64 -29.66 -18.58
CA PRO A 7 48.67 -28.99 -19.45
C PRO A 7 47.21 -29.26 -19.05
N MET A 8 46.93 -30.37 -18.35
CA MET A 8 45.61 -30.64 -17.80
C MET A 8 45.24 -29.72 -16.63
N THR A 9 46.22 -29.27 -15.85
CA THR A 9 46.02 -28.29 -14.78
C THR A 9 45.69 -26.91 -15.36
N GLU A 10 46.39 -26.50 -16.42
CA GLU A 10 46.07 -25.24 -17.11
C GLU A 10 44.70 -25.28 -17.78
N LEU A 11 44.33 -26.40 -18.41
CA LEU A 11 43.00 -26.57 -18.99
C LEU A 11 41.91 -26.54 -17.92
N ALA A 12 42.10 -27.22 -16.79
CA ALA A 12 41.15 -27.21 -15.69
C ALA A 12 40.97 -25.80 -15.11
N ALA A 13 42.06 -25.05 -14.94
CA ALA A 13 42.03 -23.66 -14.50
C ALA A 13 41.31 -22.76 -15.52
N ALA A 14 41.56 -22.95 -16.82
CA ALA A 14 40.89 -22.19 -17.87
C ALA A 14 39.38 -22.48 -17.95
N VAL A 15 38.98 -23.74 -17.78
CA VAL A 15 37.56 -24.15 -17.75
C VAL A 15 36.87 -23.58 -16.51
N ARG A 16 37.49 -23.67 -15.33
CA ARG A 16 36.95 -23.06 -14.10
C ARG A 16 36.80 -21.55 -14.25
N ALA A 17 37.84 -20.87 -14.74
CA ALA A 17 37.79 -19.43 -15.01
C ALA A 17 36.71 -19.06 -16.04
N LEU A 18 36.45 -19.94 -17.02
CA LEU A 18 35.36 -19.76 -17.98
C LEU A 18 33.99 -19.93 -17.32
N VAL A 19 33.81 -20.91 -16.43
CA VAL A 19 32.55 -21.13 -15.70
C VAL A 19 32.26 -19.98 -14.73
N GLU A 20 33.27 -19.54 -13.97
CA GLU A 20 33.16 -18.42 -13.04
C GLU A 20 32.86 -17.11 -13.77
N ARG A 21 33.55 -16.85 -14.89
CA ARG A 21 33.28 -15.71 -15.76
C ARG A 21 31.90 -15.76 -16.40
N ASN A 22 31.20 -16.89 -16.41
CA ASN A 22 29.85 -17.01 -16.97
C ASN A 22 28.77 -17.21 -15.91
N GLY A 23 29.07 -16.99 -14.62
CA GLY A 23 28.07 -16.89 -13.56
C GLY A 23 27.64 -18.20 -12.89
N GLY A 24 28.38 -19.31 -13.10
CA GLY A 24 28.09 -20.62 -12.51
C GLY A 24 26.86 -21.30 -13.13
N VAL A 25 26.88 -22.62 -13.31
CA VAL A 25 25.78 -23.35 -14.01
C VAL A 25 25.03 -24.31 -13.09
N LEU A 26 25.66 -24.82 -12.03
CA LEU A 26 25.02 -25.64 -11.01
C LEU A 26 26.02 -25.81 -9.85
N GLU A 27 25.64 -25.42 -8.64
CA GLU A 27 26.42 -25.74 -7.45
C GLU A 27 25.61 -26.76 -6.64
N ILE A 28 26.19 -27.93 -6.41
CA ILE A 28 25.61 -28.94 -5.53
C ILE A 28 26.30 -28.74 -4.18
N GLU A 29 25.64 -28.01 -3.28
CA GLU A 29 26.11 -27.80 -1.91
C GLU A 29 25.40 -28.79 -0.98
N GLY A 30 26.14 -29.80 -0.51
CA GLY A 30 25.61 -30.86 0.36
C GLY A 30 24.55 -31.72 -0.34
N ASP A 31 23.45 -32.02 0.37
CA ASP A 31 22.31 -32.76 -0.17
C ASP A 31 21.33 -31.86 -0.98
N SER A 32 21.63 -30.56 -1.10
CA SER A 32 20.78 -29.60 -1.80
C SER A 32 21.27 -29.36 -3.23
N GLN A 33 20.32 -29.25 -4.16
CA GLN A 33 20.59 -28.83 -5.54
C GLN A 33 20.16 -27.39 -5.69
N THR A 34 21.13 -26.47 -5.73
CA THR A 34 20.89 -25.04 -5.85
C THR A 34 21.37 -24.53 -7.21
N LEU A 35 20.47 -23.85 -7.93
CA LEU A 35 20.83 -23.18 -9.18
C LEU A 35 21.18 -21.73 -8.87
N HIS A 36 22.48 -21.42 -8.90
CA HIS A 36 22.97 -20.05 -8.77
C HIS A 36 23.01 -19.41 -10.15
N LEU A 37 22.24 -18.33 -10.31
CA LEU A 37 22.19 -17.56 -11.55
C LEU A 37 22.80 -16.16 -11.28
N GLY A 38 24.12 -16.03 -11.43
CA GLY A 38 24.84 -14.76 -11.29
C GLY A 38 24.94 -13.96 -12.60
N LYS A 39 24.95 -12.63 -12.52
CA LYS A 39 25.25 -11.74 -13.65
C LYS A 39 26.60 -11.05 -13.42
N ASN A 40 27.41 -10.87 -14.46
CA ASN A 40 28.69 -10.15 -14.34
C ASN A 40 28.50 -8.63 -14.43
N SER A 41 27.49 -8.20 -15.18
CA SER A 41 27.12 -6.80 -15.38
C SER A 41 25.60 -6.66 -15.42
N SER A 42 25.11 -5.42 -15.40
CA SER A 42 23.67 -5.14 -15.50
C SER A 42 23.11 -5.22 -16.90
N SER A 43 23.97 -5.18 -17.92
CA SER A 43 23.57 -5.48 -19.30
C SER A 43 23.38 -6.97 -19.55
N ASP A 44 23.94 -7.82 -18.69
CA ASP A 44 23.80 -9.27 -18.83
C ASP A 44 22.41 -9.73 -18.38
N ARG A 45 21.96 -10.82 -18.98
CA ARG A 45 20.72 -11.50 -18.60
C ARG A 45 21.10 -12.87 -18.07
N ASN A 46 20.58 -13.24 -16.90
CA ASN A 46 20.70 -14.61 -16.42
C ASN A 46 19.33 -15.16 -16.05
N GLY A 47 19.05 -16.40 -16.41
CA GLY A 47 17.72 -16.97 -16.24
C GLY A 47 17.56 -18.33 -16.88
N VAL A 48 16.38 -18.89 -16.69
CA VAL A 48 15.94 -20.14 -17.30
C VAL A 48 15.01 -19.81 -18.47
N TYR A 49 15.30 -20.38 -19.63
CA TYR A 49 14.41 -20.37 -20.77
C TYR A 49 13.60 -21.66 -20.84
N LEU A 50 12.27 -21.53 -20.87
CA LEU A 50 11.34 -22.63 -21.10
C LEU A 50 10.74 -22.47 -22.51
N LYS A 51 10.90 -23.49 -23.36
CA LYS A 51 10.33 -23.50 -24.71
C LYS A 51 9.02 -24.27 -24.71
N THR A 52 7.90 -23.60 -24.97
CA THR A 52 6.55 -24.19 -24.86
C THR A 52 5.94 -24.59 -26.21
N GLY A 53 6.70 -24.52 -27.30
CA GLY A 53 6.28 -24.87 -28.66
C GLY A 53 7.04 -24.06 -29.71
N GLY A 54 6.86 -24.39 -31.00
CA GLY A 54 7.37 -23.64 -32.17
C GLY A 54 8.58 -22.72 -31.92
N SER A 55 8.32 -21.42 -31.94
CA SER A 55 9.28 -20.36 -31.61
C SER A 55 9.00 -19.68 -30.27
N GLU A 56 7.96 -20.08 -29.54
CA GLU A 56 7.59 -19.45 -28.28
C GLU A 56 8.56 -19.79 -27.16
N ARG A 57 8.91 -18.79 -26.34
CA ARG A 57 9.81 -18.93 -25.20
C ARG A 57 9.29 -18.15 -24.00
N TRP A 58 9.49 -18.73 -22.83
CA TRP A 58 9.35 -18.06 -21.55
C TRP A 58 10.73 -17.91 -20.93
N PHE A 59 10.99 -16.75 -20.36
CA PHE A 59 12.22 -16.44 -19.65
C PHE A 59 11.87 -16.10 -18.21
N PHE A 60 12.50 -16.77 -17.26
CA PHE A 60 12.42 -16.44 -15.85
C PHE A 60 13.83 -16.19 -15.32
N GLY A 61 14.12 -14.98 -14.85
CA GLY A 61 15.47 -14.64 -14.43
C GLY A 61 15.67 -13.14 -14.19
N THR A 62 16.92 -12.72 -14.12
CA THR A 62 17.31 -11.34 -13.86
C THR A 62 17.72 -10.59 -15.13
N ILE A 63 17.32 -9.32 -15.21
CA ILE A 63 17.71 -8.35 -16.25
C ILE A 63 18.05 -7.03 -15.58
N GLY A 64 18.99 -6.26 -16.13
CA GLY A 64 19.30 -4.94 -15.60
C GLY A 64 20.08 -5.00 -14.29
N ASP A 65 19.95 -3.96 -13.48
CA ASP A 65 20.66 -3.86 -12.20
C ASP A 65 20.05 -4.80 -11.15
N ASP A 66 18.73 -4.82 -10.97
CA ASP A 66 18.07 -5.54 -9.87
C ASP A 66 16.64 -6.03 -10.19
N HIS A 67 16.34 -6.38 -11.44
CA HIS A 67 14.98 -6.81 -11.80
C HIS A 67 14.92 -8.33 -11.92
N LEU A 68 14.07 -8.98 -11.13
CA LEU A 68 13.65 -10.36 -11.39
C LEU A 68 12.40 -10.32 -12.27
N VAL A 69 12.48 -10.91 -13.46
CA VAL A 69 11.42 -10.84 -14.47
C VAL A 69 10.93 -12.23 -14.89
N LEU A 70 9.65 -12.28 -15.25
CA LEU A 70 9.07 -13.29 -16.10
C LEU A 70 8.70 -12.63 -17.43
N GLN A 71 9.30 -13.10 -18.53
CA GLN A 71 9.03 -12.60 -19.88
C GLN A 71 8.48 -13.71 -20.77
N ARG A 72 7.67 -13.31 -21.75
CA ARG A 72 7.20 -14.17 -22.85
C ARG A 72 7.71 -13.63 -24.19
N SER A 73 8.09 -14.53 -25.08
CA SER A 73 8.41 -14.24 -26.47
C SER A 73 7.59 -15.12 -27.40
N ALA A 74 6.85 -14.54 -28.33
CA ALA A 74 6.06 -15.28 -29.32
C ALA A 74 6.92 -15.85 -30.46
N ASN A 75 8.07 -15.22 -30.74
CA ASN A 75 8.93 -15.52 -31.89
C ASN A 75 10.36 -15.95 -31.51
N GLY A 76 10.69 -15.94 -30.21
CA GLY A 76 12.00 -16.29 -29.69
C GLY A 76 13.06 -15.20 -29.80
N SER A 77 12.71 -14.02 -30.35
CA SER A 77 13.62 -12.88 -30.51
C SER A 77 13.18 -11.67 -29.68
N THR A 78 11.90 -11.30 -29.71
CA THR A 78 11.35 -10.18 -28.94
C THR A 78 10.69 -10.69 -27.67
N HIS A 79 11.08 -10.16 -26.51
CA HIS A 79 10.54 -10.54 -25.20
C HIS A 79 9.72 -9.39 -24.64
N THR A 80 8.56 -9.72 -24.07
CA THR A 80 7.68 -8.79 -23.37
C THR A 80 7.59 -9.22 -21.91
N ASP A 81 7.73 -8.25 -21.01
CA ASP A 81 7.57 -8.47 -19.57
C ASP A 81 6.12 -8.87 -19.26
N VAL A 82 5.98 -9.98 -18.54
CA VAL A 82 4.70 -10.46 -17.98
C VAL A 82 4.63 -10.13 -16.49
N MET A 83 5.77 -10.21 -15.80
CA MET A 83 5.93 -9.82 -14.41
C MET A 83 7.35 -9.29 -14.19
N THR A 84 7.47 -8.22 -13.41
CA THR A 84 8.76 -7.64 -13.01
C THR A 84 8.71 -7.37 -11.51
N ILE A 85 9.73 -7.85 -10.78
CA ILE A 85 9.98 -7.54 -9.38
C ILE A 85 11.24 -6.69 -9.35
N GLU A 86 11.10 -5.43 -8.96
CA GLU A 86 12.20 -4.50 -8.83
C GLU A 86 12.63 -4.40 -7.36
N ARG A 87 13.93 -4.34 -7.13
CA ARG A 87 14.46 -3.99 -5.81
C ARG A 87 14.38 -2.48 -5.60
N SER A 88 13.18 -1.97 -5.33
CA SER A 88 13.05 -0.71 -4.59
C SER A 88 13.24 -0.99 -3.10
N GLY A 89 13.70 -0.01 -2.32
CA GLY A 89 13.87 -0.13 -0.87
C GLY A 89 12.65 -0.70 -0.13
N ASP A 90 11.47 -0.58 -0.74
CA ASP A 90 10.24 -1.30 -0.43
C ASP A 90 9.76 -2.07 -1.67
N CYS A 91 9.58 -3.39 -1.56
CA CYS A 91 9.14 -4.22 -2.69
C CYS A 91 7.69 -3.86 -3.08
N ARG A 92 7.50 -3.19 -4.22
CA ARG A 92 6.17 -2.81 -4.74
C ARG A 92 5.71 -3.85 -5.76
N PHE A 93 4.75 -4.69 -5.38
CA PHE A 93 4.08 -5.60 -6.32
C PHE A 93 3.15 -4.78 -7.24
N VAL A 94 3.58 -4.53 -8.47
CA VAL A 94 2.72 -3.94 -9.52
C VAL A 94 2.17 -5.07 -10.39
N THR A 95 1.16 -5.76 -9.85
CA THR A 95 0.27 -6.61 -10.65
C THR A 95 -1.14 -6.48 -10.06
N ASP A 96 -2.18 -6.75 -10.85
CA ASP A 96 -3.49 -7.15 -10.31
C ASP A 96 -3.24 -8.30 -9.32
N VAL A 97 -3.18 -8.00 -8.03
CA VAL A 97 -3.09 -9.03 -7.01
C VAL A 97 -4.48 -9.63 -6.91
N HIS A 98 -4.76 -10.63 -7.74
CA HIS A 98 -5.85 -11.53 -7.46
C HIS A 98 -5.49 -12.22 -6.14
N VAL A 99 -6.18 -11.84 -5.06
CA VAL A 99 -6.08 -12.49 -3.75
C VAL A 99 -7.27 -13.44 -3.63
N PRO A 100 -7.23 -14.65 -4.22
CA PRO A 100 -8.29 -15.62 -4.02
C PRO A 100 -8.23 -16.08 -2.57
N GLU A 101 -9.31 -15.83 -1.84
CA GLU A 101 -9.61 -16.45 -0.54
C GLU A 101 -8.57 -16.24 0.58
N LEU A 102 -8.49 -15.01 1.12
CA LEU A 102 -7.92 -14.78 2.44
C LEU A 102 -8.95 -14.17 3.39
N SER A 103 -9.07 -14.78 4.56
CA SER A 103 -9.98 -14.42 5.66
C SER A 103 -9.65 -13.08 6.34
N ALA A 104 -8.57 -12.39 5.95
CA ALA A 104 -8.27 -11.01 6.34
C ALA A 104 -7.13 -10.44 5.50
N THR A 105 -7.44 -9.83 4.35
CA THR A 105 -6.47 -8.98 3.64
C THR A 105 -6.60 -7.55 4.17
N ARG A 106 -5.53 -7.03 4.80
CA ARG A 106 -5.43 -5.63 5.19
C ARG A 106 -4.72 -4.87 4.08
N VAL A 107 -5.46 -4.09 3.30
CA VAL A 107 -4.88 -3.10 2.37
C VAL A 107 -4.40 -1.92 3.21
N ILE A 108 -3.09 -1.78 3.39
CA ILE A 108 -2.48 -0.57 3.95
C ILE A 108 -2.12 0.30 2.75
N ALA A 109 -3.05 1.13 2.33
CA ALA A 109 -2.78 2.20 1.37
C ALA A 109 -2.95 3.53 2.11
N ASP A 110 -2.06 4.49 1.84
CA ASP A 110 -2.24 5.87 2.30
C ASP A 110 -3.57 6.43 1.74
N ASP A 111 -3.90 6.06 0.50
CA ASP A 111 -5.14 6.37 -0.20
C ASP A 111 -5.82 5.10 -0.72
N LEU A 112 -7.08 4.85 -0.34
CA LEU A 112 -7.91 3.81 -0.96
C LEU A 112 -8.72 4.44 -2.09
N VAL A 113 -8.38 4.16 -3.35
CA VAL A 113 -9.14 4.63 -4.52
C VAL A 113 -9.97 3.50 -5.12
N VAL A 114 -11.30 3.66 -5.15
CA VAL A 114 -12.25 2.68 -5.73
C VAL A 114 -12.96 3.30 -6.93
N GLY A 115 -12.56 2.90 -8.14
CA GLY A 115 -13.16 3.44 -9.37
C GLY A 115 -13.08 4.97 -9.44
N ASP A 116 -11.88 5.53 -9.23
CA ASP A 116 -11.60 6.96 -9.12
C ASP A 116 -12.23 7.69 -7.91
N ASN A 117 -12.86 6.96 -6.98
CA ASN A 117 -13.33 7.53 -5.72
C ASN A 117 -12.27 7.37 -4.64
N LEU A 118 -11.69 8.47 -4.18
CA LEU A 118 -10.79 8.49 -3.03
C LEU A 118 -11.58 8.33 -1.72
N ILE A 119 -11.36 7.23 -1.02
CA ILE A 119 -11.85 6.95 0.34
C ILE A 119 -10.76 7.39 1.30
N GLY A 120 -11.06 8.44 2.08
CA GLY A 120 -10.12 9.07 2.99
C GLY A 120 -10.36 8.66 4.45
N GLY A 121 -9.30 8.74 5.26
CA GLY A 121 -9.38 8.55 6.71
C GLY A 121 -8.56 9.61 7.45
N ALA A 122 -9.04 10.06 8.60
CA ALA A 122 -8.31 10.97 9.47
C ALA A 122 -8.54 10.64 10.94
N VAL A 123 -7.53 10.90 11.78
CA VAL A 123 -7.65 10.80 13.23
C VAL A 123 -7.26 12.13 13.87
N LEU A 124 -8.15 12.71 14.67
CA LEU A 124 -7.91 13.94 15.40
C LEU A 124 -7.93 13.67 16.90
N THR A 125 -7.05 14.31 17.66
CA THR A 125 -7.22 14.42 19.11
C THR A 125 -7.65 15.84 19.40
N ILE A 126 -8.85 16.02 19.94
CA ILE A 126 -9.43 17.33 20.21
C ILE A 126 -9.57 17.46 21.73
N ALA A 127 -9.06 18.55 22.29
CA ALA A 127 -9.20 18.84 23.72
C ALA A 127 -10.67 19.04 24.10
N ASP A 128 -10.97 19.06 25.41
CA ASP A 128 -12.28 19.52 25.87
C ASP A 128 -12.46 20.99 25.51
N ASP A 129 -13.69 21.37 25.17
CA ASP A 129 -14.06 22.73 24.76
C ASP A 129 -13.24 23.28 23.59
N ALA A 130 -12.81 22.40 22.68
CA ALA A 130 -11.98 22.75 21.54
C ALA A 130 -12.59 22.30 20.21
N VAL A 131 -12.12 22.92 19.13
CA VAL A 131 -12.50 22.61 17.75
C VAL A 131 -11.32 22.03 17.01
N GLY A 132 -11.52 20.90 16.34
CA GLY A 132 -10.62 20.35 15.34
C GLY A 132 -11.18 20.53 13.93
N ALA A 133 -10.30 20.57 12.93
CA ALA A 133 -10.68 20.67 11.53
C ALA A 133 -10.07 19.50 10.74
N VAL A 134 -10.86 18.92 9.84
CA VAL A 134 -10.43 17.84 8.95
C VAL A 134 -10.78 18.18 7.50
N VAL A 135 -9.79 18.01 6.61
CA VAL A 135 -9.96 18.23 5.17
C VAL A 135 -10.46 16.94 4.53
N PRO A 136 -11.69 16.87 4.01
CA PRO A 136 -12.17 15.70 3.28
C PRO A 136 -11.43 15.56 1.94
N PRO A 137 -11.34 14.33 1.37
CA PRO A 137 -10.71 14.10 0.08
C PRO A 137 -11.46 14.75 -1.09
N ARG A 138 -12.72 15.14 -0.89
CA ARG A 138 -13.59 15.77 -1.88
C ARG A 138 -14.43 16.86 -1.23
N PRO A 139 -14.93 17.86 -1.99
CA PRO A 139 -15.79 18.89 -1.44
C PRO A 139 -17.14 18.41 -0.90
N GLY A 140 -17.58 17.19 -1.23
CA GLY A 140 -18.83 16.65 -0.69
C GLY A 140 -18.83 15.13 -0.66
N GLY A 141 -19.66 14.56 0.20
CA GLY A 141 -19.76 13.12 0.39
C GLY A 141 -20.40 12.73 1.71
N LEU A 142 -20.03 11.54 2.19
CA LEU A 142 -20.46 11.04 3.49
C LEU A 142 -19.26 10.96 4.43
N LEU A 143 -19.47 11.34 5.69
CA LEU A 143 -18.55 11.22 6.79
C LEU A 143 -19.12 10.23 7.81
N VAL A 144 -18.39 9.16 8.09
CA VAL A 144 -18.60 8.34 9.29
C VAL A 144 -17.60 8.80 10.34
N ILE A 145 -18.11 9.22 11.50
CA ILE A 145 -17.29 9.67 12.62
C ILE A 145 -17.51 8.75 13.82
N THR A 146 -16.43 8.42 14.53
CA THR A 146 -16.48 7.75 15.84
C THR A 146 -15.59 8.49 16.82
N PHE A 147 -16.04 8.59 18.07
CA PHE A 147 -15.30 9.15 19.20
C PHE A 147 -14.79 8.03 20.10
N ASP A 148 -13.49 8.05 20.39
CA ASP A 148 -12.77 7.08 21.22
C ASP A 148 -12.95 5.59 20.83
N GLY A 149 -13.30 5.32 19.57
CA GLY A 149 -13.52 3.97 19.05
C GLY A 149 -12.29 3.03 19.06
N HIS A 150 -11.12 3.54 19.44
CA HIS A 150 -9.87 2.77 19.53
C HIS A 150 -9.54 2.31 20.96
N SER A 151 -10.09 2.96 21.99
CA SER A 151 -9.71 2.72 23.39
C SER A 151 -10.64 1.76 24.13
N GLN A 152 -11.81 1.47 23.55
CA GLN A 152 -12.80 0.57 24.13
C GLN A 152 -13.11 -0.54 23.12
N TYR A 153 -13.26 -1.77 23.63
CA TYR A 153 -13.82 -2.95 22.95
C TYR A 153 -14.91 -2.56 21.93
N PRO A 154 -15.25 -3.38 20.90
CA PRO A 154 -16.40 -3.08 20.05
C PRO A 154 -17.65 -2.95 20.93
N SER A 155 -18.00 -1.72 21.26
CA SER A 155 -19.03 -1.39 22.22
C SER A 155 -20.01 -0.53 21.47
N HIS A 156 -21.26 -0.95 21.52
CA HIS A 156 -22.42 -0.22 21.03
C HIS A 156 -22.62 1.13 21.77
N ASN A 157 -21.74 1.45 22.72
CA ASN A 157 -21.72 2.70 23.48
C ASN A 157 -20.68 3.69 22.92
N ALA A 158 -19.97 3.35 21.84
CA ALA A 158 -19.13 4.33 21.16
C ALA A 158 -20.01 5.41 20.52
N ILE A 159 -19.71 6.67 20.81
CA ILE A 159 -20.40 7.81 20.17
C ILE A 159 -19.92 7.88 18.73
N GLY A 160 -20.87 7.85 17.79
CA GLY A 160 -20.57 7.93 16.38
C GLY A 160 -21.79 8.24 15.54
N GLY A 161 -21.57 8.62 14.29
CA GLY A 161 -22.65 9.03 13.39
C GLY A 161 -22.28 9.01 11.92
N LEU A 162 -23.31 9.08 11.09
CA LEU A 162 -23.22 9.24 9.64
C LEU A 162 -23.73 10.61 9.26
N ILE A 163 -22.87 11.42 8.63
CA ILE A 163 -23.13 12.81 8.26
C ILE A 163 -22.94 12.94 6.75
N SER A 164 -23.83 13.63 6.04
CA SER A 164 -23.49 14.17 4.73
C SER A 164 -22.87 15.55 4.89
N TYR A 165 -21.87 15.84 4.07
CA TYR A 165 -21.17 17.13 4.09
C TYR A 165 -21.05 17.71 2.69
N ASP A 166 -21.07 19.04 2.64
CA ASP A 166 -20.62 19.89 1.54
C ASP A 166 -19.68 20.93 2.17
N VAL A 167 -18.43 20.95 1.78
CA VAL A 167 -17.39 21.92 2.17
C VAL A 167 -16.96 22.77 0.97
N GLY A 168 -17.76 22.79 -0.10
CA GLY A 168 -17.58 23.66 -1.24
C GLY A 168 -18.10 25.08 -0.96
N ALA A 169 -18.54 25.76 -2.02
CA ALA A 169 -18.98 27.16 -1.93
C ALA A 169 -20.27 27.37 -1.09
N SER A 170 -20.96 26.31 -0.68
CA SER A 170 -22.15 26.38 0.16
C SER A 170 -22.05 25.36 1.29
N PRO A 171 -21.22 25.65 2.32
CA PRO A 171 -20.94 24.68 3.36
C PRO A 171 -22.20 24.24 4.09
N ARG A 172 -22.39 22.93 4.21
CA ARG A 172 -23.52 22.34 4.93
C ARG A 172 -23.17 20.96 5.46
N VAL A 173 -23.75 20.61 6.60
CA VAL A 173 -23.75 19.25 7.14
C VAL A 173 -25.16 18.81 7.49
N GLU A 174 -25.44 17.53 7.34
CA GLU A 174 -26.70 16.92 7.79
C GLU A 174 -26.41 15.58 8.47
N LEU A 175 -26.88 15.45 9.72
CA LEU A 175 -26.77 14.21 10.48
C LEU A 175 -27.89 13.24 10.06
N HIS A 176 -27.52 12.08 9.53
CA HIS A 176 -28.48 11.04 9.15
C HIS A 176 -28.79 10.08 10.30
N THR A 177 -27.78 9.69 11.07
CA THR A 177 -27.95 8.81 12.23
C THR A 177 -26.81 8.96 13.23
N SER A 178 -27.09 8.66 14.50
CA SER A 178 -26.13 8.58 15.59
C SER A 178 -26.38 7.32 16.43
N VAL A 179 -25.31 6.75 16.98
CA VAL A 179 -25.38 5.56 17.85
C VAL A 179 -26.01 5.91 19.20
N GLU A 180 -25.54 6.99 19.83
CA GLU A 180 -26.12 7.59 21.02
C GLU A 180 -26.94 8.80 20.60
N ALA A 181 -28.26 8.72 20.79
CA ALA A 181 -29.18 9.80 20.42
C ALA A 181 -28.74 11.11 21.09
N SER A 182 -28.69 12.19 20.30
CA SER A 182 -28.29 13.53 20.73
C SER A 182 -26.82 13.71 21.13
N ALA A 183 -25.97 12.67 21.05
CA ALA A 183 -24.54 12.82 21.33
C ALA A 183 -23.78 13.53 20.21
N ILE A 184 -24.35 13.57 19.00
CA ILE A 184 -23.85 14.33 17.86
C ILE A 184 -24.96 15.25 17.36
N VAL A 185 -24.62 16.50 17.10
CA VAL A 185 -25.51 17.50 16.48
C VAL A 185 -24.77 18.24 15.36
N THR A 186 -25.53 18.81 14.44
CA THR A 186 -25.00 19.69 13.40
C THR A 186 -25.26 21.15 13.72
N HIS A 187 -24.37 22.03 13.27
CA HIS A 187 -24.49 23.48 13.42
C HIS A 187 -24.24 24.19 12.09
N ASP A 188 -24.99 25.26 11.85
CA ASP A 188 -24.77 26.16 10.72
C ASP A 188 -23.86 27.31 11.15
N GLY A 189 -22.60 27.29 10.69
CA GLY A 189 -21.62 28.33 10.99
C GLY A 189 -20.36 27.82 11.69
N THR A 190 -19.50 28.73 12.12
CA THR A 190 -18.19 28.42 12.71
C THR A 190 -18.33 27.97 14.16
N LEU A 191 -17.63 26.90 14.52
CA LEU A 191 -17.55 26.39 15.89
C LEU A 191 -16.53 27.19 16.70
N SER A 192 -16.77 27.31 18.01
CA SER A 192 -16.00 28.20 18.90
C SER A 192 -15.30 27.50 20.06
N GLY A 193 -15.54 26.21 20.23
CA GLY A 193 -15.20 25.45 21.44
C GLY A 193 -16.35 25.41 22.44
N THR A 194 -17.32 26.32 22.32
CA THR A 194 -18.50 26.45 23.20
C THR A 194 -19.81 26.60 22.41
N THR A 195 -19.85 26.19 21.14
CA THR A 195 -21.02 26.38 20.27
C THR A 195 -22.14 25.39 20.59
N GLY A 196 -21.79 24.13 20.83
CA GLY A 196 -22.68 23.06 21.26
C GLY A 196 -22.90 22.99 22.76
N ASP A 197 -23.97 22.31 23.15
CA ASP A 197 -24.28 22.03 24.54
C ASP A 197 -23.23 21.10 25.18
N ASP A 198 -23.07 21.20 26.50
CA ASP A 198 -22.23 20.29 27.28
C ASP A 198 -22.65 18.83 27.07
N GLY A 199 -21.66 17.96 26.91
CA GLY A 199 -21.86 16.54 26.64
C GLY A 199 -22.14 16.22 25.17
N VAL A 200 -22.05 17.16 24.24
CA VAL A 200 -22.36 16.93 22.82
C VAL A 200 -21.12 17.10 21.93
N ILE A 201 -21.07 16.36 20.82
CA ILE A 201 -20.15 16.64 19.71
C ILE A 201 -20.90 17.45 18.67
N THR A 202 -20.39 18.62 18.33
CA THR A 202 -21.00 19.47 17.31
C THR A 202 -20.18 19.44 16.04
N ILE A 203 -20.87 19.25 14.91
CA ILE A 203 -20.25 19.17 13.58
C ILE A 203 -20.73 20.36 12.75
N ALA A 204 -19.81 21.00 12.04
CA ALA A 204 -20.12 22.03 11.06
C ALA A 204 -19.27 21.84 9.79
N ALA A 205 -19.73 22.38 8.67
CA ALA A 205 -18.90 22.51 7.48
C ALA A 205 -18.44 23.96 7.32
N ALA A 206 -17.21 24.12 6.86
CA ALA A 206 -16.60 25.36 6.42
C ALA A 206 -16.00 25.18 5.02
N ASP A 207 -15.52 26.26 4.41
CA ASP A 207 -14.88 26.20 3.08
C ASP A 207 -13.61 25.34 3.13
N GLY A 208 -13.65 24.19 2.48
CA GLY A 208 -12.56 23.22 2.37
C GLY A 208 -12.37 22.25 3.54
N TYR A 209 -13.14 22.34 4.63
CA TYR A 209 -12.98 21.44 5.78
C TYR A 209 -14.24 21.27 6.63
N VAL A 210 -14.29 20.17 7.38
CA VAL A 210 -15.31 19.90 8.40
C VAL A 210 -14.74 20.25 9.77
N GLU A 211 -15.49 21.02 10.56
CA GLU A 211 -15.19 21.35 11.95
C GLU A 211 -15.88 20.35 12.89
N ILE A 212 -15.15 19.94 13.93
CA ILE A 212 -15.61 19.02 14.96
C ILE A 212 -15.31 19.68 16.29
N GLU A 213 -16.35 19.98 17.06
CA GLU A 213 -16.24 20.49 18.42
C GLU A 213 -16.48 19.39 19.44
N ASN A 214 -15.62 19.33 20.45
CA ASN A 214 -15.70 18.34 21.52
C ASN A 214 -16.15 19.01 22.83
N ARG A 215 -17.40 18.77 23.25
CA ARG A 215 -17.93 19.22 24.56
C ARG A 215 -18.08 18.06 25.56
N ARG A 216 -17.32 16.97 25.42
CA ARG A 216 -17.53 15.73 26.19
C ARG A 216 -16.96 15.75 27.62
N GLY A 217 -16.38 16.87 28.08
CA GLY A 217 -15.79 17.00 29.42
C GLY A 217 -14.36 16.49 29.54
N SER A 218 -13.76 16.07 28.42
CA SER A 218 -12.36 15.65 28.33
C SER A 218 -11.87 15.63 26.89
N ALA A 219 -10.56 15.68 26.70
CA ALA A 219 -9.96 15.41 25.39
C ALA A 219 -10.31 14.00 24.89
N GLY A 220 -10.51 13.83 23.59
CA GLY A 220 -10.78 12.51 23.00
C GLY A 220 -10.36 12.41 21.54
N LYS A 221 -10.33 11.17 21.02
CA LYS A 221 -9.91 10.86 19.66
C LYS A 221 -11.10 10.68 18.74
N PHE A 222 -11.08 11.36 17.60
CA PHE A 222 -12.09 11.26 16.56
C PHE A 222 -11.51 10.51 15.37
N GLN A 223 -12.10 9.37 15.01
CA GLN A 223 -11.79 8.70 13.75
C GLN A 223 -12.84 9.09 12.71
N CYS A 224 -12.39 9.67 11.61
CA CYS A 224 -13.21 10.14 10.50
C CYS A 224 -12.92 9.28 9.27
N THR A 225 -13.96 8.75 8.64
CA THR A 225 -13.89 8.04 7.36
C THR A 225 -14.76 8.75 6.35
N PHE A 226 -14.17 9.12 5.21
CA PHE A 226 -14.85 9.84 4.13
C PHE A 226 -15.14 8.90 2.97
N LEU A 227 -16.40 8.93 2.51
CA LEU A 227 -16.92 8.10 1.41
C LEU A 227 -17.42 8.96 0.25
#